data_AF-A9C2E2-F1
#
_entry.id   AF-A9C2E2-F1
#
_cell.length_a   1.000
_cell.length_b   1.000
_cell.length_c   1.000
_cell.angle_alpha   90.00
_cell.angle_beta   90.00
_cell.angle_gamma   90.00
#
_symmetry.space_group_name_H-M   'P 1'
#
loop_
_entity.id
_entity.type
_entity.pdbx_description
1 polymer ?
#
loop_
_entity_poly.entity_id
_entity_poly.type
_entity_poly.pdbx_seq_one_letter_code
_entity_poly.pdbx_strand_id
1 'polypeptide(L)'
;MTAGVWEIAPATALAQLQATAARSDVGTGNARVRIYLDMPADFLGSRGVQQAEVVLARPSATVVNGTLVLHVRDAAGAMVMATGIPRWADWHAADGALLAGGEVSDADHAGPWRIAGGETPEGETSPMLYAGGLVLLGETSLS
;
A
#
# COMPACT_ATOMS: atom_id res chain seq x y z
N MET A 1 20.94 -10.84 21.49
CA MET A 1 19.91 -11.90 21.51
C MET A 1 19.22 -11.86 20.16
N THR A 2 19.48 -12.83 19.29
CA THR A 2 18.60 -13.10 18.15
C THR A 2 17.27 -13.56 18.73
N ALA A 3 16.21 -12.79 18.51
CA ALA A 3 14.87 -13.23 18.89
C ALA A 3 14.59 -14.57 18.17
N GLY A 4 14.09 -15.56 18.90
CA GLY A 4 13.63 -16.81 18.28
C GLY A 4 12.50 -16.49 17.32
N VAL A 5 12.61 -16.96 16.08
CA VAL A 5 11.58 -16.76 15.05
C VAL A 5 10.56 -17.89 15.21
N TRP A 6 9.28 -17.53 15.31
CA TRP A 6 8.18 -18.49 15.25
C TRP A 6 7.92 -18.87 13.80
N GLU A 7 7.83 -20.17 13.52
CA GLU A 7 7.32 -20.67 12.25
C GLU A 7 5.79 -20.78 12.33
N ILE A 8 5.07 -20.22 11.34
CA ILE A 8 3.61 -20.30 11.26
C ILE A 8 3.18 -21.32 10.20
N ALA A 9 2.21 -22.15 10.54
CA ALA A 9 1.64 -23.09 9.58
C ALA A 9 0.81 -22.35 8.50
N PRO A 10 0.71 -22.87 7.27
CA PRO A 10 -0.03 -22.21 6.17
C PRO A 10 -1.49 -21.87 6.50
N ALA A 11 -2.19 -22.71 7.27
CA ALA A 11 -3.56 -22.44 7.70
C ALA A 11 -3.66 -21.21 8.63
N THR A 12 -2.66 -21.00 9.48
CA THR A 12 -2.58 -19.83 10.37
C THR A 12 -2.27 -18.56 9.57
N ALA A 13 -1.34 -18.63 8.61
CA ALA A 13 -1.06 -17.52 7.70
C ALA A 13 -2.31 -17.11 6.91
N LEU A 14 -3.04 -18.09 6.35
CA LEU A 14 -4.30 -17.83 5.66
C LEU A 14 -5.34 -17.15 6.56
N ALA A 15 -5.49 -17.62 7.81
CA ALA A 15 -6.41 -17.01 8.76
C ALA A 15 -6.02 -15.55 9.10
N GLN A 16 -4.72 -15.26 9.21
CA GLN A 16 -4.23 -13.90 9.39
C GLN A 16 -4.57 -13.01 8.19
N LEU A 17 -4.36 -13.48 6.96
CA LEU A 17 -4.72 -12.72 5.75
C LEU A 17 -6.22 -12.45 5.67
N GLN A 18 -7.05 -13.45 5.98
CA GLN A 18 -8.50 -13.31 6.03
C GLN A 18 -8.94 -12.31 7.10
N ALA A 19 -8.32 -12.34 8.28
CA ALA A 19 -8.58 -11.40 9.36
C ALA A 19 -8.14 -9.97 8.96
N THR A 20 -7.00 -9.81 8.29
CA THR A 20 -6.53 -8.52 7.78
C THR A 20 -7.48 -7.94 6.73
N ALA A 21 -7.95 -8.77 5.78
CA ALA A 21 -8.97 -8.37 4.81
C ALA A 21 -10.25 -7.88 5.52
N ALA A 22 -10.78 -8.67 6.45
CA ALA A 22 -11.95 -8.27 7.22
C ALA A 22 -11.71 -6.99 8.04
N ARG A 23 -10.52 -6.85 8.64
CA ARG A 23 -10.13 -5.68 9.44
C ARG A 23 -10.09 -4.41 8.60
N SER A 24 -9.67 -4.50 7.34
CA SER A 24 -9.61 -3.35 6.46
C SER A 24 -10.95 -2.70 6.16
N ASP A 25 -12.03 -3.47 6.19
CA ASP A 25 -13.39 -2.96 5.98
C ASP A 25 -14.09 -2.50 7.27
N VAL A 26 -13.47 -2.60 8.45
CA VAL A 26 -14.05 -2.09 9.70
C VAL A 26 -14.12 -0.57 9.68
N GLY A 27 -15.32 -0.02 9.82
CA GLY A 27 -15.60 1.43 9.80
C GLY A 27 -16.76 1.78 8.86
N THR A 28 -17.14 3.06 8.80
CA THR A 28 -18.21 3.52 7.90
C THR A 28 -17.69 3.99 6.54
N GLY A 29 -16.38 4.25 6.41
CA GLY A 29 -15.75 4.69 5.17
C GLY A 29 -15.23 3.57 4.27
N ASN A 30 -14.31 3.91 3.39
CA ASN A 30 -13.51 2.97 2.59
C ASN A 30 -12.09 2.93 3.15
N ALA A 31 -11.47 1.74 3.10
CA ALA A 31 -10.02 1.61 3.28
C ALA A 31 -9.26 2.39 2.19
N ARG A 32 -8.03 2.79 2.48
CA ARG A 32 -7.22 3.64 1.59
C ARG A 32 -5.75 3.28 1.65
N VAL A 33 -5.06 3.42 0.53
CA VAL A 33 -3.60 3.44 0.47
C VAL A 33 -3.14 4.87 0.27
N ARG A 34 -2.37 5.41 1.23
CA ARG A 34 -1.80 6.76 1.17
C ARG A 34 -0.35 6.67 0.79
N ILE A 35 0.07 7.46 -0.19
CA ILE A 35 1.43 7.47 -0.74
C ILE A 35 2.10 8.78 -0.29
N TYR A 36 3.35 8.70 0.13
CA TYR A 36 4.11 9.82 0.69
C TYR A 36 5.47 9.98 0.01
N LEU A 37 5.95 11.23 -0.02
CA LEU A 37 7.27 11.59 -0.57
C LEU A 37 8.43 11.10 0.30
N ASP A 38 8.21 10.94 1.60
CA ASP A 38 9.28 10.69 2.56
C ASP A 38 9.12 9.33 3.23
N MET A 39 10.26 8.67 3.49
CA MET A 39 10.29 7.53 4.38
C MET A 39 10.09 8.01 5.82
N PRO A 40 9.16 7.42 6.59
CA PRO A 40 8.98 7.81 7.97
C PRO A 40 10.18 7.38 8.82
N ALA A 41 10.53 8.19 9.82
CA ALA A 41 11.65 7.88 10.74
C ALA A 41 11.38 6.62 11.59
N ASP A 42 10.11 6.33 11.86
CA ASP A 42 9.65 5.11 12.51
C ASP A 42 8.25 4.72 11.99
N PHE A 43 7.90 3.44 12.10
CA PHE A 43 6.66 2.90 11.49
C PHE A 43 5.38 3.59 11.98
N LEU A 44 5.31 4.00 13.25
CA LEU A 44 4.13 4.65 13.83
C LEU A 44 4.24 6.18 13.88
N GLY A 45 5.35 6.71 13.33
CA GLY A 45 5.71 8.11 13.38
C GLY A 45 4.87 8.96 12.44
N SER A 46 5.07 10.27 12.55
CA SER A 46 4.40 11.23 11.67
C SER A 46 4.81 11.00 10.22
N ARG A 47 3.85 11.15 9.31
CA ARG A 47 4.10 11.08 7.86
C ARG A 47 4.46 12.44 7.30
N GLY A 48 5.28 12.43 6.25
CA GLY A 48 5.64 13.60 5.47
C GLY A 48 4.52 14.03 4.52
N VAL A 49 4.91 14.64 3.40
CA VAL A 49 3.94 15.13 2.41
C VAL A 49 3.20 13.97 1.76
N GLN A 50 1.88 13.92 1.95
CA GLN A 50 1.02 12.97 1.23
C GLN A 50 0.94 13.38 -0.25
N GLN A 51 1.36 12.47 -1.11
CA GLN A 51 1.43 12.66 -2.53
C GLN A 51 0.15 12.23 -3.25
N ALA A 52 -0.47 11.13 -2.82
CA ALA A 52 -1.71 10.63 -3.40
C ALA A 52 -2.48 9.75 -2.39
N GLU A 53 -3.76 9.54 -2.65
CA GLU A 53 -4.60 8.64 -1.85
C GLU A 53 -5.46 7.77 -2.77
N VAL A 54 -5.18 6.47 -2.77
CA VAL A 54 -5.93 5.46 -3.51
C VAL A 54 -7.04 4.93 -2.62
N VAL A 55 -8.30 5.11 -3.02
CA VAL A 55 -9.45 4.58 -2.29
C VAL A 55 -9.74 3.16 -2.75
N LEU A 56 -9.94 2.25 -1.79
CA LEU A 56 -10.28 0.86 -2.07
C LEU A 56 -11.80 0.66 -2.11
N ALA A 57 -12.25 -0.31 -2.91
CA ALA A 57 -13.64 -0.74 -3.01
C ALA A 57 -14.11 -1.42 -1.72
N ARG A 58 -15.35 -1.93 -1.72
CA ARG A 58 -15.85 -2.84 -0.69
C ARG A 58 -16.34 -4.13 -1.36
N PRO A 59 -15.81 -5.32 -0.99
CA PRO A 59 -14.72 -5.54 -0.04
C PRO A 59 -13.41 -4.88 -0.50
N SER A 60 -12.59 -4.38 0.43
CA SER A 60 -11.34 -3.67 0.07
C SER A 60 -10.19 -4.62 -0.26
N ALA A 61 -10.25 -5.86 0.20
CA ALA A 61 -9.29 -6.89 -0.15
C ALA A 61 -9.92 -8.29 -0.17
N THR A 62 -9.35 -9.20 -0.95
CA THR A 62 -9.70 -10.64 -0.95
C THR A 62 -8.44 -11.48 -0.95
N VAL A 63 -8.50 -12.70 -0.38
CA VAL A 63 -7.38 -13.64 -0.45
C VAL A 63 -7.52 -14.53 -1.68
N VAL A 64 -6.51 -14.53 -2.55
CA VAL A 64 -6.40 -15.37 -3.75
C VAL A 64 -5.10 -16.16 -3.67
N ASN A 65 -5.17 -17.49 -3.74
CA ASN A 65 -3.99 -18.37 -3.68
C ASN A 65 -3.04 -18.08 -2.49
N GLY A 66 -3.60 -17.78 -1.31
CA GLY A 66 -2.80 -17.46 -0.11
C GLY A 66 -2.15 -16.07 -0.13
N THR A 67 -2.58 -15.20 -1.04
CA THR A 67 -2.09 -13.83 -1.15
C THR A 67 -3.24 -12.85 -0.99
N LEU A 68 -3.03 -11.78 -0.24
CA LEU A 68 -4.00 -10.69 -0.14
C LEU A 68 -3.95 -9.80 -1.39
N VAL A 69 -5.08 -9.65 -2.08
CA VAL A 69 -5.26 -8.79 -3.26
C VAL A 69 -6.15 -7.61 -2.88
N LEU A 70 -5.67 -6.38 -3.12
CA LEU A 70 -6.43 -5.16 -2.86
C LEU A 70 -7.32 -4.77 -4.05
N HIS A 71 -8.53 -4.30 -3.76
CA HIS A 71 -9.49 -3.86 -4.78
C HIS A 71 -9.53 -2.34 -4.83
N VAL A 72 -8.92 -1.74 -5.85
CA VAL A 72 -9.00 -0.29 -6.08
C VAL A 72 -10.43 0.09 -6.49
N ARG A 73 -10.98 1.16 -5.90
CA ARG A 73 -12.34 1.62 -6.21
C ARG A 73 -12.46 2.23 -7.60
N ASP A 74 -11.44 2.95 -8.03
CA ASP A 74 -11.39 3.61 -9.34
C ASP A 74 -10.16 3.14 -10.11
N ALA A 75 -10.40 2.35 -11.16
CA ALA A 75 -9.34 1.79 -12.00
C ALA A 75 -8.63 2.86 -12.84
N ALA A 76 -9.17 4.09 -12.94
CA ALA A 76 -8.48 5.19 -13.61
C ALA A 76 -7.26 5.69 -12.82
N GLY A 77 -7.17 5.37 -11.52
CA GLY A 77 -6.10 5.80 -10.63
C GLY A 77 -6.49 6.98 -9.74
N ALA A 78 -5.58 7.35 -8.83
CA ALA A 78 -5.75 8.46 -7.91
C ALA A 78 -5.03 9.71 -8.42
N MET A 79 -5.60 10.88 -8.17
CA MET A 79 -4.95 12.16 -8.46
C MET A 79 -3.68 12.34 -7.62
N VAL A 80 -2.59 12.72 -8.27
CA VAL A 80 -1.34 13.12 -7.63
C VAL A 80 -1.47 14.57 -7.18
N MET A 81 -1.31 14.81 -5.88
CA MET A 81 -1.47 16.12 -5.24
C MET A 81 -0.14 16.89 -5.10
N ALA A 82 1.00 16.18 -5.14
CA ALA A 82 2.33 16.77 -5.03
C ALA A 82 3.30 16.13 -6.03
N THR A 83 4.18 16.92 -6.63
CA THR A 83 5.22 16.40 -7.54
C THR A 83 6.37 15.82 -6.73
N GLY A 84 6.90 14.66 -7.15
CA GLY A 84 8.08 14.03 -6.56
C GLY A 84 8.11 12.51 -6.73
N ILE A 85 9.16 11.89 -6.18
CA ILE A 85 9.34 10.44 -6.15
C ILE A 85 8.81 9.90 -4.81
N PRO A 86 7.78 9.04 -4.81
CA PRO A 86 7.26 8.46 -3.58
C PRO A 86 8.27 7.51 -2.94
N ARG A 87 8.26 7.45 -1.61
CA ARG A 87 9.15 6.59 -0.83
C ARG A 87 8.42 5.63 0.08
N TRP A 88 7.20 5.95 0.48
CA TRP A 88 6.44 5.16 1.43
C TRP A 88 4.95 5.16 1.11
N ALA A 89 4.27 4.08 1.44
CA ALA A 89 2.83 4.04 1.46
C ALA A 89 2.29 3.32 2.69
N ASP A 90 1.14 3.79 3.18
CA ASP A 90 0.40 3.21 4.28
C ASP A 90 -0.95 2.71 3.80
N TRP A 91 -1.32 1.51 4.25
CA TRP A 91 -2.68 1.02 4.15
C TRP A 91 -3.45 1.30 5.43
N HIS A 92 -4.52 2.07 5.29
CA HIS A 92 -5.46 2.38 6.36
C HIS A 92 -6.79 1.65 6.14
N ALA A 93 -7.35 1.11 7.23
CA ALA A 93 -8.70 0.57 7.26
C ALA A 93 -9.77 1.67 7.11
N ALA A 94 -11.02 1.26 6.91
CA ALA A 94 -12.18 2.13 6.75
C ALA A 94 -12.49 3.04 7.96
N ASP A 95 -11.98 2.70 9.15
CA ASP A 95 -12.02 3.50 10.37
C ASP A 95 -10.77 4.39 10.58
N GLY A 96 -9.83 4.36 9.62
CA GLY A 96 -8.60 5.15 9.62
C GLY A 96 -7.42 4.49 10.33
N ALA A 97 -7.58 3.31 10.94
CA ALA A 97 -6.47 2.62 11.59
C ALA A 97 -5.41 2.16 10.58
N LEU A 98 -4.13 2.39 10.90
CA LEU A 98 -3.00 1.88 10.11
C LEU A 98 -2.94 0.35 10.21
N LEU A 99 -2.89 -0.33 9.06
CA LEU A 99 -2.80 -1.79 8.96
C LEU A 99 -1.40 -2.26 8.58
N ALA A 100 -0.83 -1.63 7.57
CA ALA A 100 0.46 -1.97 7.02
C ALA A 100 1.08 -0.73 6.39
N GLY A 101 2.40 -0.74 6.24
CA GLY A 101 3.13 0.29 5.52
C GLY A 101 4.41 -0.28 4.96
N GLY A 102 4.95 0.37 3.95
CA GLY A 102 6.16 -0.10 3.30
C GLY A 102 6.67 0.83 2.22
N GLU A 103 7.80 0.44 1.64
CA GLU A 103 8.42 1.15 0.52
C GLU A 103 7.55 1.07 -0.74
N VAL A 104 7.65 2.12 -1.54
CA VAL A 104 6.99 2.23 -2.84
C VAL A 104 8.02 1.97 -3.94
N SER A 105 7.61 1.22 -4.96
CA SER A 105 8.41 0.95 -6.14
C SER A 105 7.55 0.99 -7.41
N ASP A 106 8.19 1.01 -8.58
CA ASP A 106 7.53 0.70 -9.84
C ASP A 106 7.25 -0.81 -10.00
N ALA A 107 6.79 -1.21 -11.18
CA ALA A 107 6.45 -2.60 -11.50
C ALA A 107 7.67 -3.52 -11.73
N ASP A 108 8.82 -2.96 -12.10
CA ASP A 108 10.05 -3.70 -12.42
C ASP A 108 10.90 -3.95 -11.16
N HIS A 109 10.63 -3.20 -10.09
CA HIS A 109 11.30 -3.33 -8.81
C HIS A 109 10.46 -4.07 -7.76
N ALA A 110 11.14 -4.61 -6.75
CA ALA A 110 10.51 -5.27 -5.62
C ALA A 110 10.06 -4.25 -4.57
N GLY A 111 8.97 -4.56 -3.88
CA GLY A 111 8.44 -3.71 -2.83
C GLY A 111 7.03 -4.14 -2.43
N PRO A 112 6.58 -3.81 -1.22
CA PRO A 112 5.21 -4.11 -0.79
C PRO A 112 4.17 -3.27 -1.54
N TRP A 113 4.56 -2.10 -2.08
CA TRP A 113 3.68 -1.20 -2.81
C TRP A 113 4.22 -0.90 -4.21
N ARG A 114 3.64 -1.53 -5.23
CA ARG A 114 3.96 -1.22 -6.63
C ARG A 114 2.99 -0.20 -7.21
N ILE A 115 3.51 0.79 -7.92
CA ILE A 115 2.71 1.84 -8.55
C ILE A 115 3.10 2.11 -10.00
N ALA A 116 2.20 2.75 -10.75
CA ALA A 116 2.46 3.30 -12.08
C ALA A 116 1.90 4.74 -12.16
N GLY A 117 2.41 5.58 -13.06
CA GLY A 117 1.95 6.97 -13.19
C GLY A 117 2.99 7.96 -13.73
N GLY A 118 4.23 7.49 -13.93
CA GLY A 118 5.32 8.24 -14.53
C GLY A 118 6.49 7.32 -14.89
N GLU A 119 7.57 7.90 -15.39
CA GLU A 119 8.82 7.17 -15.65
C GLU A 119 9.68 7.11 -14.38
N THR A 120 10.34 5.97 -14.17
CA THR A 120 11.36 5.82 -13.12
C THR A 120 12.70 6.39 -13.62
N PRO A 121 13.23 7.45 -12.99
CA PRO A 121 14.53 8.00 -13.36
C PRO A 121 15.67 7.00 -13.17
N GLU A 122 16.77 7.19 -13.90
CA GLU A 122 17.97 6.38 -13.71
C GLU A 122 18.48 6.47 -12.26
N GLY A 123 18.73 5.31 -11.65
CA GLY A 123 19.18 5.19 -10.26
C GLY A 123 18.07 5.16 -9.21
N GLU A 124 16.79 5.22 -9.63
CA GLU A 124 15.63 5.16 -8.75
C GLU A 124 14.85 3.84 -8.93
N THR A 125 14.07 3.49 -7.92
CA THR A 125 13.17 2.31 -7.93
C THR A 125 11.69 2.69 -8.02
N SER A 126 11.38 3.99 -7.97
CA SER A 126 10.03 4.55 -7.94
C SER A 126 9.86 5.60 -9.04
N PRO A 127 8.66 5.69 -9.63
CA PRO A 127 8.40 6.64 -10.71
C PRO A 127 8.36 8.08 -10.20
N MET A 128 8.78 9.02 -11.04
CA MET A 128 8.50 10.44 -10.81
C MET A 128 7.01 10.72 -11.07
N LEU A 129 6.28 11.12 -10.02
CA LEU A 129 4.88 11.50 -10.15
C LEU A 129 4.74 13.02 -10.21
N TYR A 130 3.86 13.51 -11.06
CA TYR A 130 3.60 14.94 -11.26
C TYR A 130 2.23 15.32 -10.73
N ALA A 131 2.15 16.42 -9.97
CA ALA A 131 0.88 16.96 -9.50
C ALA A 131 -0.08 17.22 -10.68
N GLY A 132 -1.34 16.82 -10.53
CA GLY A 132 -2.33 16.84 -11.62
C GLY A 132 -2.34 15.58 -12.49
N GLY A 133 -1.34 14.71 -12.37
CA GLY A 133 -1.32 13.39 -12.99
C GLY A 133 -2.10 12.33 -12.21
N LEU A 134 -2.12 11.11 -12.72
CA LEU A 134 -2.75 9.96 -12.07
C LEU A 134 -1.71 8.92 -11.67
N VAL A 135 -1.90 8.33 -10.49
CA VAL A 135 -1.14 7.18 -10.01
C VAL A 135 -2.06 5.97 -9.91
N LEU A 136 -1.60 4.85 -10.44
CA LEU A 136 -2.27 3.56 -10.32
C LEU A 136 -1.54 2.71 -9.29
N LEU A 137 -2.32 2.04 -8.44
CA LEU A 137 -1.80 0.99 -7.58
C LEU A 137 -1.72 -0.29 -8.41
N GLY A 138 -0.51 -0.83 -8.55
CA GLY A 138 -0.29 -2.12 -9.19
C GLY A 138 -0.73 -3.28 -8.31
N GLU A 139 -0.46 -4.51 -8.78
CA GLU A 139 -0.70 -5.70 -7.98
C GLU A 139 0.09 -5.61 -6.68
N THR A 140 -0.64 -5.65 -5.57
CA THR A 140 -0.11 -5.60 -4.22
C THR A 140 -0.48 -6.90 -3.54
N SER A 141 0.55 -7.59 -3.04
CA SER A 141 0.45 -8.89 -2.41
C SER A 141 1.04 -8.82 -1.02
N LEU A 142 0.25 -9.17 -0.01
CA LEU A 142 0.75 -9.48 1.34
C LEU A 142 0.72 -11.01 1.53
N SER A 143 1.86 -11.59 1.91
CA SER A 143 2.08 -13.04 2.10
C SER A 143 2.74 -13.33 3.44
#